data_AF-A0A916MH96-F1
#
_entry.id   AF-A0A916MH96-F1
#
_cell.length_a   1.000
_cell.length_b   1.000
_cell.length_c   1.000
_cell.angle_alpha   90.00
_cell.angle_beta   90.00
_cell.angle_gamma   90.00
#
_symmetry.space_group_name_H-M   'P 1'
#
loop_
_entity.id
_entity.type
_entity.pdbx_description
1 polymer ?
#
loop_
_entity_poly.entity_id
_entity_poly.type
_entity_poly.pdbx_seq_one_letter_code
_entity_poly.pdbx_strand_id
1 'polypeptide(L)'
;MSRKFLFFLWAVVAWITPAIIAGMLGWKGIWGSGSAFADYLVPVPVSGGAFHLPSFIAVSLILFTQPWAGKLGGYVRGILLAGALVGIATLLDLDKLQLAATTDVAGARFWQQQPLGLFILTDCVIAQLFVRALEGRWPEGAKEWAVSLIVALAIPAAYAAAALQADPRQQNPFVYAGARGADQRGDEMVFYYSKLPVGSDAFRQAASDVLAHHDPRMNVNAEDIALHFYDSLASAQAQDRSSAKYTVCLYQDGTAATWNPGSFDCFRDHESFSERFEGAFRAQDKSLPQDVRIWLARRDACVGREPLVASAGIYMDNQEVHSCDAERTERARQELLERFESDDKAIASLTYDQTRPFRENENVSE
;
A
#
# COMPACT_ATOMS: atom_id res chain seq x y z
N MET A 1 25.48 -33.07 34.41
CA MET A 1 25.74 -31.86 33.58
C MET A 1 25.41 -30.64 34.43
N SER A 2 26.27 -29.61 34.48
CA SER A 2 26.00 -28.47 35.38
C SER A 2 24.86 -27.60 34.84
N ARG A 3 24.10 -26.96 35.73
CA ARG A 3 23.02 -26.05 35.36
C ARG A 3 23.48 -24.91 34.46
N LYS A 4 24.68 -24.36 34.74
CA LYS A 4 25.32 -23.34 33.90
C LYS A 4 25.56 -23.83 32.47
N PHE A 5 26.01 -25.08 32.32
CA PHE A 5 26.20 -25.69 31.02
C PHE A 5 24.88 -25.85 30.27
N LEU A 6 23.83 -26.35 30.93
CA LEU A 6 22.50 -26.50 30.31
C LEU A 6 21.90 -25.17 29.86
N PHE A 7 22.06 -24.12 30.67
CA PHE A 7 21.65 -22.77 30.29
C PHE A 7 22.44 -22.24 29.09
N PHE A 8 23.77 -22.42 29.07
CA PHE A 8 24.60 -22.00 27.95
C PHE A 8 24.23 -22.77 26.66
N LEU A 9 23.96 -24.07 26.78
CA LEU A 9 23.51 -24.88 25.65
C LEU A 9 22.17 -24.37 25.11
N TRP A 10 21.20 -24.08 25.98
CA TRP A 10 19.94 -23.45 25.58
C TRP A 10 20.20 -22.12 24.87
N ALA A 11 21.03 -21.25 25.44
CA ALA A 11 21.33 -19.92 24.90
C ALA A 11 21.90 -20.00 23.47
N VAL A 12 22.85 -20.89 23.23
CA VAL A 12 23.45 -21.11 21.89
C VAL A 12 22.40 -21.61 20.90
N VAL A 13 21.61 -22.62 21.30
CA VAL A 13 20.57 -23.19 20.42
C VAL A 13 19.49 -22.17 20.11
N ALA A 14 18.99 -21.45 21.12
CA ALA A 14 17.99 -20.40 20.96
C ALA A 14 18.49 -19.28 20.05
N TRP A 15 19.76 -18.88 20.17
CA TRP A 15 20.36 -17.85 19.32
C TRP A 15 20.41 -18.24 17.83
N ILE A 16 20.87 -19.46 17.54
CA ILE A 16 21.14 -19.89 16.16
C ILE A 16 19.86 -20.32 15.43
N THR A 17 18.91 -20.92 16.14
CA THR A 17 17.71 -21.53 15.54
C THR A 17 16.86 -20.57 14.68
N PRO A 18 16.47 -19.37 15.13
CA PRO A 18 15.64 -18.48 14.32
C PRO A 18 16.36 -18.02 13.04
N ALA A 19 17.69 -17.83 13.08
CA ALA A 19 18.47 -17.52 11.88
C ALA A 19 18.45 -18.68 10.86
N ILE A 20 18.62 -19.93 11.33
CA ILE A 20 18.50 -21.12 10.48
C ILE A 20 17.11 -21.19 9.84
N ILE A 21 16.05 -21.07 10.64
CA ILE A 21 14.66 -21.15 10.15
C ILE A 21 14.40 -20.06 9.11
N ALA A 22 14.75 -18.80 9.41
CA ALA A 22 14.57 -17.70 8.48
C ALA A 22 15.36 -17.90 7.18
N GLY A 23 16.60 -18.40 7.26
CA GLY A 23 17.41 -18.76 6.10
C GLY A 23 16.79 -19.86 5.25
N MET A 24 16.28 -20.93 5.88
CA MET A 24 15.60 -22.03 5.18
C MET A 24 14.30 -21.60 4.51
N LEU A 25 13.57 -20.65 5.11
CA LEU A 25 12.37 -20.04 4.55
C LEU A 25 12.68 -19.00 3.46
N GLY A 26 13.96 -18.73 3.18
CA GLY A 26 14.39 -17.76 2.17
C GLY A 26 14.05 -16.31 2.52
N TRP A 27 13.97 -15.98 3.82
CA TRP A 27 13.69 -14.61 4.25
C TRP A 27 14.84 -13.68 3.90
N LYS A 28 14.50 -12.45 3.52
CA LYS A 28 15.48 -11.39 3.29
C LYS A 28 15.84 -10.73 4.63
N GLY A 29 17.07 -10.24 4.74
CA GLY A 29 17.48 -9.45 5.92
C GLY A 29 16.70 -8.14 6.02
N ILE A 30 16.49 -7.69 7.26
CA ILE A 30 15.72 -6.47 7.58
C ILE A 30 16.40 -5.23 7.01
N TRP A 31 17.73 -5.25 6.97
CA TRP A 31 18.57 -4.12 6.53
C TRP A 31 19.11 -4.30 5.11
N GLY A 32 18.45 -5.13 4.28
CA GLY A 32 18.82 -5.30 2.87
C GLY A 32 20.03 -6.21 2.61
N SER A 33 20.50 -6.97 3.61
CA SER A 33 21.63 -7.91 3.49
C SER A 33 21.39 -9.12 2.55
N GLY A 34 20.22 -9.19 1.90
CA GLY A 34 19.83 -10.27 0.99
C GLY A 34 19.53 -11.62 1.66
N SER A 35 19.99 -11.84 2.90
CA SER A 35 19.81 -13.11 3.64
C SER A 35 19.54 -12.86 5.12
N ALA A 36 18.39 -13.32 5.60
CA ALA A 36 18.04 -13.26 7.03
C ALA A 36 18.96 -14.13 7.91
N PHE A 37 19.56 -15.20 7.37
CA PHE A 37 20.46 -16.06 8.14
C PHE A 37 21.66 -15.27 8.70
N ALA A 38 22.35 -14.54 7.83
CA ALA A 38 23.49 -13.73 8.24
C ALA A 38 23.05 -12.55 9.11
N ASP A 39 21.92 -11.94 8.78
CA ASP A 39 21.39 -10.77 9.48
C ASP A 39 20.97 -11.09 10.94
N TYR A 40 20.36 -12.26 11.17
CA TYR A 40 19.83 -12.62 12.49
C TYR A 40 20.90 -13.17 13.42
N LEU A 41 22.01 -13.70 12.90
CA LEU A 41 23.10 -14.24 13.72
C LEU A 41 23.92 -13.14 14.43
N VAL A 42 24.00 -11.95 13.83
CA VAL A 42 24.84 -10.87 14.35
C VAL A 42 24.02 -10.03 15.35
N PRO A 43 24.48 -9.83 16.60
CA PRO A 43 23.82 -8.96 17.60
C PRO A 43 24.32 -7.51 17.54
N VAL A 44 24.42 -6.91 16.36
CA VAL A 44 24.77 -5.47 16.26
C VAL A 44 23.50 -4.64 16.08
N PRO A 45 23.44 -3.39 16.56
CA PRO A 45 22.24 -2.55 16.46
C PRO A 45 21.69 -2.36 15.03
N VAL A 46 22.54 -2.56 14.02
CA VAL A 46 22.24 -2.46 12.59
C VAL A 46 21.99 -3.82 11.91
N SER A 47 21.76 -4.88 12.68
CA SER A 47 21.41 -6.21 12.17
C SER A 47 20.13 -6.73 12.81
N GLY A 48 19.44 -7.63 12.11
CA GLY A 48 18.17 -8.18 12.56
C GLY A 48 18.27 -8.94 13.89
N GLY A 49 19.45 -9.44 14.26
CA GLY A 49 19.70 -10.09 15.55
C GLY A 49 19.48 -9.19 16.78
N ALA A 50 19.53 -7.85 16.64
CA ALA A 50 19.19 -6.95 17.76
C ALA A 50 17.72 -7.10 18.20
N PHE A 51 16.81 -7.42 17.28
CA PHE A 51 15.39 -7.67 17.57
C PHE A 51 15.14 -8.98 18.33
N HIS A 52 16.14 -9.87 18.41
CA HIS A 52 16.06 -11.09 19.21
C HIS A 52 16.27 -10.82 20.71
N LEU A 53 17.02 -9.78 21.07
CA LEU A 53 17.42 -9.51 22.46
C LEU A 53 16.25 -9.44 23.45
N PRO A 54 15.11 -8.76 23.17
CA PRO A 54 14.03 -8.65 24.16
C PRO A 54 13.42 -10.01 24.55
N SER A 55 13.10 -10.86 23.57
CA SER A 55 12.56 -12.20 23.85
C SER A 55 13.61 -13.09 24.50
N PHE A 56 14.85 -13.03 24.01
CA PHE A 56 15.95 -13.81 24.53
C PHE A 56 16.24 -13.49 26.00
N ILE A 57 16.27 -12.21 26.37
CA ILE A 57 16.45 -11.76 27.76
C ILE A 57 15.28 -12.21 28.63
N ALA A 58 14.04 -12.03 28.18
CA ALA A 58 12.86 -12.42 28.95
C ALA A 58 12.84 -13.93 29.26
N VAL A 59 13.11 -14.77 28.25
CA VAL A 59 13.16 -16.23 28.42
C VAL A 59 14.40 -16.65 29.21
N SER A 60 15.54 -15.97 29.01
CA SER A 60 16.75 -16.16 29.83
C SER A 60 16.46 -15.95 31.30
N LEU A 61 15.75 -14.87 31.65
CA LEU A 61 15.37 -14.58 33.03
C LEU A 61 14.48 -15.69 33.60
N ILE A 62 13.49 -16.17 32.85
CA ILE A 62 12.62 -17.28 33.27
C ILE A 62 13.42 -18.56 33.55
N LEU A 63 14.36 -18.92 32.68
CA LEU A 63 15.17 -20.14 32.82
C LEU A 63 16.27 -20.00 33.87
N PHE A 64 16.95 -18.86 33.91
CA PHE A 64 18.06 -18.61 34.83
C PHE A 64 17.61 -18.51 36.28
N THR A 65 16.35 -18.13 36.54
CA THR A 65 15.80 -17.98 37.90
C THR A 65 15.14 -19.26 38.44
N GLN A 66 15.18 -20.39 37.71
CA GLN A 66 14.68 -21.68 38.22
C GLN A 66 15.48 -22.18 39.45
N PRO A 67 15.00 -23.18 40.20
CA PRO A 67 13.58 -23.48 40.35
C PRO A 67 12.85 -22.29 40.99
N TRP A 68 11.67 -21.97 40.47
CA TRP A 68 10.79 -20.99 41.13
C TRP A 68 10.16 -21.65 42.36
N ALA A 69 10.31 -21.02 43.54
CA ALA A 69 9.70 -21.53 44.77
C ALA A 69 8.16 -21.48 44.70
N GLY A 70 7.51 -22.52 45.23
CA GLY A 70 6.06 -22.57 45.41
C GLY A 70 5.24 -22.67 44.11
N LYS A 71 4.06 -22.05 44.11
CA LYS A 71 3.04 -22.19 43.05
C LYS A 71 3.48 -21.61 41.70
N LEU A 72 4.38 -20.63 41.71
CA LEU A 72 4.84 -19.94 40.51
C LEU A 72 5.61 -20.86 39.54
N GLY A 73 6.36 -21.85 40.06
CA GLY A 73 7.04 -22.84 39.23
C GLY A 73 6.11 -23.71 38.39
N GLY A 74 4.86 -23.92 38.84
CA GLY A 74 3.85 -24.69 38.12
C GLY A 74 3.29 -23.97 36.88
N TYR A 75 3.50 -22.65 36.75
CA TYR A 75 2.95 -21.85 35.64
C TYR A 75 3.95 -21.56 34.52
N VAL A 76 5.25 -21.83 34.74
CA VAL A 76 6.33 -21.51 33.79
C VAL A 76 6.05 -22.07 32.39
N ARG A 77 5.57 -23.31 32.31
CA ARG A 77 5.21 -23.94 31.03
C ARG A 77 4.02 -23.25 30.35
N GLY A 78 3.03 -22.80 31.12
CA GLY A 78 1.90 -22.02 30.59
C GLY A 78 2.34 -20.68 30.03
N ILE A 79 3.25 -19.99 30.72
CA ILE A 79 3.83 -18.70 30.28
C ILE A 79 4.64 -18.89 28.99
N LEU A 80 5.52 -19.90 28.93
CA LEU A 80 6.29 -20.18 27.73
C LEU A 80 5.39 -20.60 26.56
N LEU A 81 4.33 -21.38 26.81
CA LEU A 81 3.36 -21.74 25.76
C LEU A 81 2.59 -20.52 25.27
N ALA A 82 2.17 -19.63 26.17
CA ALA A 82 1.57 -18.35 25.81
C ALA A 82 2.51 -17.52 24.93
N GLY A 83 3.79 -17.42 25.29
CA GLY A 83 4.80 -16.75 24.48
C GLY A 83 4.93 -17.37 23.08
N ALA A 84 5.03 -18.69 22.98
CA ALA A 84 5.08 -19.38 21.68
C ALA A 84 3.85 -19.08 20.81
N LEU A 85 2.65 -19.10 21.40
CA LEU A 85 1.41 -18.79 20.69
C LEU A 85 1.31 -17.31 20.29
N VAL A 86 1.82 -16.38 21.09
CA VAL A 86 1.98 -14.96 20.68
C VAL A 86 2.97 -14.85 19.51
N GLY A 87 4.07 -15.60 19.54
CA GLY A 87 5.01 -15.69 18.42
C GLY A 87 4.32 -16.14 17.13
N ILE A 88 3.49 -17.19 17.20
CA ILE A 88 2.67 -17.65 16.07
C ILE A 88 1.68 -16.57 15.62
N ALA A 89 0.94 -15.95 16.54
CA ALA A 89 -0.01 -14.88 16.20
C ALA A 89 0.67 -13.70 15.49
N THR A 90 1.91 -13.37 15.89
CA THR A 90 2.72 -12.32 15.26
C THR A 90 3.19 -12.72 13.84
N LEU A 91 3.43 -14.01 13.60
CA LEU A 91 3.77 -14.55 12.28
C LEU A 91 2.57 -14.63 11.33
N LEU A 92 1.35 -14.46 11.85
CA LEU A 92 0.12 -14.39 11.07
C LEU A 92 -0.21 -12.93 10.73
N ASP A 93 -0.59 -12.67 9.49
CA ASP A 93 -1.22 -11.43 9.04
C ASP A 93 -2.67 -11.44 9.51
N LEU A 94 -2.88 -10.98 10.75
CA LEU A 94 -4.18 -11.02 11.41
C LEU A 94 -5.24 -10.23 10.65
N ASP A 95 -4.87 -9.16 9.96
CA ASP A 95 -5.74 -8.37 9.08
C ASP A 95 -6.27 -9.22 7.92
N LYS A 96 -5.38 -9.93 7.21
CA LYS A 96 -5.80 -10.86 6.16
C LYS A 96 -6.64 -12.01 6.69
N LEU A 97 -6.32 -12.52 7.88
CA LEU A 97 -7.08 -13.59 8.51
C LEU A 97 -8.48 -13.11 8.88
N GLN A 98 -8.61 -11.90 9.45
CA GLN A 98 -9.90 -11.29 9.73
C GLN A 98 -10.67 -11.05 8.44
N LEU A 99 -10.05 -10.48 7.40
CA LEU A 99 -10.68 -10.26 6.10
C LEU A 99 -11.17 -11.58 5.49
N ALA A 100 -10.37 -12.65 5.53
CA ALA A 100 -10.82 -13.96 5.04
C ALA A 100 -11.94 -14.57 5.91
N ALA A 101 -12.02 -14.22 7.19
CA ALA A 101 -13.09 -14.66 8.08
C ALA A 101 -14.39 -13.86 7.92
N THR A 102 -14.34 -12.64 7.39
CA THR A 102 -15.49 -11.74 7.26
C THR A 102 -15.90 -11.45 5.82
N THR A 103 -15.14 -11.91 4.83
CA THR A 103 -15.42 -11.72 3.41
C THR A 103 -15.47 -13.05 2.66
N ASP A 104 -15.67 -12.99 1.35
CA ASP A 104 -15.81 -14.13 0.44
C ASP A 104 -14.48 -14.69 -0.11
N VAL A 105 -13.34 -14.20 0.40
CA VAL A 105 -12.01 -14.65 -0.05
C VAL A 105 -11.59 -15.94 0.66
N ALA A 106 -11.29 -16.97 -0.13
CA ALA A 106 -10.69 -18.22 0.34
C ALA A 106 -9.20 -18.31 -0.04
N GLY A 107 -8.39 -18.93 0.82
CA GLY A 107 -7.04 -19.39 0.45
C GLY A 107 -5.92 -18.35 0.45
N ALA A 108 -6.08 -17.22 1.15
CA ALA A 108 -5.01 -16.23 1.26
C ALA A 108 -3.77 -16.77 2.02
N ARG A 109 -2.58 -16.29 1.66
CA ARG A 109 -1.36 -16.54 2.45
C ARG A 109 -1.40 -15.66 3.70
N PHE A 110 -1.67 -16.29 4.85
CA PHE A 110 -1.73 -15.62 6.15
C PHE A 110 -0.38 -15.51 6.84
N TRP A 111 0.66 -16.15 6.33
CA TRP A 111 2.00 -16.08 6.93
C TRP A 111 2.74 -14.84 6.45
N GLN A 112 3.30 -14.08 7.38
CA GLN A 112 4.14 -12.92 7.12
C GLN A 112 5.56 -13.10 7.66
N GLN A 113 6.53 -12.42 7.03
CA GLN A 113 7.91 -12.39 7.50
C GLN A 113 8.02 -11.42 8.67
N GLN A 114 7.78 -11.92 9.88
CA GLN A 114 7.83 -11.12 11.12
C GLN A 114 8.95 -11.68 12.02
N PRO A 115 10.14 -11.02 12.05
CA PRO A 115 11.31 -11.50 12.79
C PRO A 115 11.07 -11.67 14.29
N LEU A 116 10.40 -10.69 14.92
CA LEU A 116 10.08 -10.72 16.35
C LEU A 116 9.19 -11.92 16.71
N GLY A 117 8.19 -12.24 15.88
CA GLY A 117 7.32 -13.39 16.05
C GLY A 117 8.10 -14.71 16.00
N LEU A 118 9.05 -14.81 15.06
CA LEU A 118 9.94 -15.96 14.94
C LEU A 118 10.85 -16.10 16.18
N PHE A 119 11.47 -15.01 16.65
CA PHE A 119 12.33 -15.01 17.84
C PHE A 119 11.57 -15.44 19.10
N ILE A 120 10.41 -14.84 19.36
CA ILE A 120 9.57 -15.20 20.51
C ILE A 120 9.17 -16.68 20.43
N LEU A 121 8.74 -17.15 19.26
CA LEU A 121 8.34 -18.53 19.04
C LEU A 121 9.49 -19.50 19.33
N THR A 122 10.67 -19.27 18.74
CA THR A 122 11.81 -20.17 18.92
C THR A 122 12.31 -20.18 20.35
N ASP A 123 12.46 -19.02 20.99
CA ASP A 123 12.97 -18.93 22.36
C ASP A 123 12.06 -19.70 23.32
N CYS A 124 10.75 -19.48 23.19
CA CYS A 124 9.76 -20.11 24.06
C CYS A 124 9.65 -21.63 23.82
N VAL A 125 9.63 -22.08 22.56
CA VAL A 125 9.57 -23.52 22.23
C VAL A 125 10.82 -24.26 22.70
N ILE A 126 12.02 -23.69 22.44
CA ILE A 126 13.27 -24.31 22.86
C ILE A 126 13.37 -24.31 24.39
N ALA A 127 12.96 -23.22 25.07
CA ALA A 127 12.95 -23.16 26.52
C ALA A 127 12.13 -24.29 27.17
N GLN A 128 10.97 -24.64 26.61
CA GLN A 128 10.13 -25.75 27.11
C GLN A 128 10.89 -27.09 27.22
N LEU A 129 11.86 -27.32 26.34
CA LEU A 129 12.71 -28.52 26.35
C LEU A 129 13.73 -28.50 27.49
N PHE A 130 14.15 -27.31 27.92
CA PHE A 130 15.18 -27.12 28.94
C PHE A 130 14.61 -26.88 30.35
N VAL A 131 13.33 -26.50 30.50
CA VAL A 131 12.70 -26.23 31.82
C VAL A 131 12.99 -27.33 32.83
N ARG A 132 12.76 -28.61 32.48
CA ARG A 132 12.95 -29.73 33.41
C ARG A 132 14.43 -30.00 33.70
N ALA A 133 15.29 -29.84 32.69
CA ALA A 133 16.73 -30.02 32.84
C ALA A 133 17.35 -28.96 33.76
N LEU A 134 16.73 -27.79 33.84
CA LEU A 134 17.08 -26.69 34.74
C LEU A 134 16.30 -26.73 36.07
N GLU A 135 15.86 -27.91 36.49
CA GLU A 135 15.17 -28.17 37.77
C GLU A 135 13.78 -27.51 37.89
N GLY A 136 13.22 -26.99 36.78
CA GLY A 136 11.84 -26.52 36.74
C GLY A 136 10.84 -27.66 36.93
N ARG A 137 9.79 -27.42 37.70
CA ARG A 137 8.74 -28.42 37.98
C ARG A 137 7.59 -28.37 36.97
N TRP A 138 6.82 -29.45 36.92
CA TRP A 138 5.57 -29.51 36.17
C TRP A 138 4.40 -28.98 37.02
N PRO A 139 3.28 -28.57 36.41
CA PRO A 139 2.05 -28.34 37.15
C PRO A 139 1.62 -29.65 37.81
N GLU A 140 1.43 -29.63 39.13
CA GLU A 140 1.22 -30.85 39.94
C GLU A 140 -0.27 -31.17 40.16
N GLY A 141 -1.15 -30.18 39.99
CA GLY A 141 -2.59 -30.32 40.25
C GLY A 141 -3.47 -29.69 39.18
N ALA A 142 -4.74 -30.10 39.16
CA ALA A 142 -5.73 -29.63 38.19
C ALA A 142 -5.86 -28.09 38.15
N LYS A 143 -5.74 -27.43 39.31
CA LYS A 143 -5.76 -25.96 39.39
C LYS A 143 -4.55 -25.32 38.69
N GLU A 144 -3.36 -25.90 38.81
CA GLU A 144 -2.17 -25.36 38.14
C GLU A 144 -2.21 -25.57 36.63
N TRP A 145 -2.72 -26.72 36.20
CA TRP A 145 -3.02 -27.00 34.79
C TRP A 145 -4.06 -26.05 34.22
N ALA A 146 -5.18 -25.84 34.93
CA ALA A 146 -6.22 -24.91 34.51
C ALA A 146 -5.70 -23.49 34.36
N VAL A 147 -4.94 -22.98 35.34
CA VAL A 147 -4.33 -21.64 35.26
C VAL A 147 -3.33 -21.56 34.11
N SER A 148 -2.48 -22.58 33.92
CA SER A 148 -1.52 -22.62 32.81
C SER A 148 -2.21 -22.60 31.45
N LEU A 149 -3.33 -23.31 31.30
CA LEU A 149 -4.14 -23.31 30.09
C LEU A 149 -4.82 -21.95 29.87
N ILE A 150 -5.39 -21.36 30.92
CA ILE A 150 -5.97 -20.02 30.85
C ILE A 150 -4.93 -19.00 30.39
N VAL A 151 -3.73 -19.02 30.98
CA VAL A 151 -2.62 -18.14 30.58
C VAL A 151 -2.22 -18.38 29.13
N ALA A 152 -2.08 -19.65 28.72
CA ALA A 152 -1.72 -20.04 27.37
C ALA A 152 -2.72 -19.57 26.31
N LEU A 153 -4.00 -19.43 26.65
CA LEU A 153 -5.06 -19.01 25.71
C LEU A 153 -5.39 -17.52 25.80
N ALA A 154 -5.49 -16.98 27.01
CA ALA A 154 -5.92 -15.61 27.24
C ALA A 154 -4.89 -14.59 26.74
N ILE A 155 -3.59 -14.85 26.91
CA ILE A 155 -2.54 -13.91 26.47
C ILE A 155 -2.51 -13.80 24.94
N PRO A 156 -2.44 -14.89 24.14
CA PRO A 156 -2.49 -14.79 22.69
C PRO A 156 -3.79 -14.18 22.17
N ALA A 157 -4.94 -14.50 22.78
CA ALA A 157 -6.22 -13.92 22.39
C ALA A 157 -6.26 -12.40 22.65
N ALA A 158 -5.78 -11.95 23.83
CA ALA A 158 -5.68 -10.54 24.16
C ALA A 158 -4.70 -9.80 23.22
N TYR A 159 -3.56 -10.43 22.91
CA TYR A 159 -2.62 -9.89 21.92
C TYR A 159 -3.27 -9.74 20.54
N ALA A 160 -3.92 -10.79 20.02
CA ALA A 160 -4.56 -10.75 18.72
C ALA A 160 -5.67 -9.68 18.65
N ALA A 161 -6.49 -9.58 19.70
CA ALA A 161 -7.53 -8.54 19.79
C ALA A 161 -6.91 -7.13 19.81
N ALA A 162 -5.87 -6.90 20.61
CA ALA A 162 -5.19 -5.62 20.68
C ALA A 162 -4.49 -5.27 19.35
N ALA A 163 -3.85 -6.24 18.70
CA ALA A 163 -3.19 -6.06 17.42
C ALA A 163 -4.19 -5.69 16.32
N LEU A 164 -5.35 -6.36 16.27
CA LEU A 164 -6.42 -6.03 15.32
C LEU A 164 -7.02 -4.64 15.58
N GLN A 165 -7.23 -4.27 16.85
CA GLN A 165 -7.74 -2.93 17.19
C GLN A 165 -6.75 -1.81 16.85
N ALA A 166 -5.46 -2.07 17.00
CA ALA A 166 -4.39 -1.12 16.71
C ALA A 166 -4.05 -1.04 15.21
N ASP A 167 -4.54 -1.97 14.38
CA ASP A 167 -4.25 -1.97 12.95
C ASP A 167 -5.11 -0.92 12.22
N PRO A 168 -4.51 0.14 11.64
CA PRO A 168 -5.26 1.18 10.94
C PRO A 168 -6.03 0.63 9.73
N ARG A 169 -5.59 -0.48 9.12
CA ARG A 169 -6.29 -1.14 8.01
C ARG A 169 -7.68 -1.63 8.41
N GLN A 170 -7.87 -1.95 9.69
CA GLN A 170 -9.18 -2.37 10.20
C GLN A 170 -10.17 -1.22 10.26
N GLN A 171 -9.69 -0.02 10.55
CA GLN A 171 -10.49 1.20 10.65
C GLN A 171 -10.83 1.78 9.26
N ASN A 172 -10.02 1.47 8.25
CA ASN A 172 -10.28 1.93 6.88
C ASN A 172 -11.59 1.32 6.34
N PRO A 173 -12.54 2.15 5.88
CA PRO A 173 -13.83 1.71 5.32
C PRO A 173 -13.68 1.05 3.95
N PHE A 174 -12.52 1.23 3.31
CA PHE A 174 -12.20 0.66 2.01
C PHE A 174 -10.90 -0.14 2.06
N VAL A 175 -10.87 -1.24 1.31
CA VAL A 175 -9.67 -2.04 1.06
C VAL A 175 -9.29 -1.86 -0.39
N TYR A 176 -8.12 -1.27 -0.62
CA TYR A 176 -7.54 -1.13 -1.96
C TYR A 176 -7.20 -2.50 -2.53
N ALA A 177 -7.76 -2.84 -3.69
CA ALA A 177 -7.55 -4.11 -4.37
C ALA A 177 -6.57 -4.00 -5.55
N GLY A 178 -6.26 -2.79 -6.00
CA GLY A 178 -5.30 -2.53 -7.07
C GLY A 178 -5.75 -1.45 -8.03
N ALA A 179 -4.93 -1.20 -9.04
CA ALA A 179 -5.22 -0.33 -10.17
C ALA A 179 -4.68 -0.95 -11.47
N ARG A 180 -5.21 -0.51 -12.61
CA ARG A 180 -4.74 -0.86 -13.95
C ARG A 180 -5.01 0.28 -14.93
N GLY A 181 -4.18 0.42 -15.96
CA GLY A 181 -4.49 1.31 -17.07
C GLY A 181 -5.71 0.82 -17.85
N ALA A 182 -6.45 1.75 -18.46
CA ALA A 182 -7.46 1.42 -19.47
C ALA A 182 -6.85 1.38 -20.87
N ASP A 183 -7.71 1.43 -21.89
CA ASP A 183 -7.30 1.29 -23.29
C ASP A 183 -6.48 2.50 -23.77
N GLN A 184 -6.71 3.68 -23.16
CA GLN A 184 -6.04 4.91 -23.55
C GLN A 184 -4.99 5.35 -22.54
N ARG A 185 -4.01 6.11 -23.03
CA ARG A 185 -2.99 6.70 -22.18
C ARG A 185 -3.65 7.78 -21.32
N GLY A 186 -3.38 7.73 -20.01
CA GLY A 186 -3.98 8.67 -19.06
C GLY A 186 -5.23 8.10 -18.39
N ASP A 187 -5.79 6.99 -18.88
CA ASP A 187 -6.93 6.37 -18.24
C ASP A 187 -6.47 5.35 -17.19
N GLU A 188 -6.97 5.48 -15.98
CA GLU A 188 -6.70 4.55 -14.88
C GLU A 188 -8.00 4.03 -14.26
N MET A 189 -8.08 2.72 -14.06
CA MET A 189 -9.12 2.07 -13.29
C MET A 189 -8.56 1.65 -11.93
N VAL A 190 -9.26 1.98 -10.86
CA VAL A 190 -8.89 1.64 -9.49
C VAL A 190 -10.00 0.84 -8.83
N PHE A 191 -9.65 -0.16 -8.02
CA PHE A 191 -10.59 -1.12 -7.46
C PHE A 191 -10.57 -1.11 -5.94
N TYR A 192 -11.73 -0.95 -5.32
CA TYR A 192 -11.90 -0.90 -3.87
C TYR A 192 -13.01 -1.84 -3.41
N TYR A 193 -12.70 -2.69 -2.43
CA TYR A 193 -13.75 -3.34 -1.63
C TYR A 193 -14.22 -2.38 -0.54
N SER A 194 -15.53 -2.23 -0.37
CA SER A 194 -16.13 -1.44 0.71
C SER A 194 -16.62 -2.33 1.83
N LYS A 195 -16.21 -2.00 3.06
CA LYS A 195 -16.78 -2.59 4.30
C LYS A 195 -18.12 -1.95 4.67
N LEU A 196 -18.51 -0.87 4.00
CA LEU A 196 -19.76 -0.15 4.20
C LEU A 196 -20.78 -0.57 3.13
N PRO A 197 -22.09 -0.46 3.41
CA PRO A 197 -23.12 -0.62 2.38
C PRO A 197 -22.89 0.39 1.24
N VAL A 198 -22.56 -0.12 0.06
CA VAL A 198 -22.27 0.70 -1.12
C VAL A 198 -23.48 1.56 -1.48
N GLY A 199 -23.25 2.84 -1.74
CA GLY A 199 -24.28 3.82 -2.07
C GLY A 199 -24.96 4.50 -0.86
N SER A 200 -24.65 4.08 0.37
CA SER A 200 -25.10 4.78 1.58
C SER A 200 -24.42 6.15 1.77
N ASP A 201 -25.00 7.01 2.61
CA ASP A 201 -24.40 8.31 2.95
C ASP A 201 -23.05 8.15 3.64
N ALA A 202 -22.94 7.17 4.55
CA ALA A 202 -21.69 6.84 5.22
C ALA A 202 -20.60 6.40 4.22
N PHE A 203 -20.98 5.63 3.19
CA PHE A 203 -20.09 5.25 2.10
C PHE A 203 -19.61 6.49 1.31
N ARG A 204 -20.52 7.39 0.91
CA ARG A 204 -20.16 8.61 0.17
C ARG A 204 -19.26 9.53 0.98
N GLN A 205 -19.58 9.71 2.26
CA GLN A 205 -18.79 10.54 3.17
C GLN A 205 -17.39 9.95 3.36
N ALA A 206 -17.29 8.65 3.61
CA ALA A 206 -15.99 7.99 3.77
C ALA A 206 -15.15 8.02 2.48
N ALA A 207 -15.81 7.97 1.31
CA ALA A 207 -15.12 7.93 0.03
C ALA A 207 -14.45 9.26 -0.34
N SER A 208 -14.77 10.38 0.32
CA SER A 208 -14.15 11.69 0.03
C SER A 208 -12.62 11.64 0.07
N ASP A 209 -12.07 10.93 1.06
CA ASP A 209 -10.63 10.81 1.24
C ASP A 209 -10.01 9.95 0.14
N VAL A 210 -10.74 8.93 -0.32
CA VAL A 210 -10.34 8.09 -1.47
C VAL A 210 -10.35 8.92 -2.75
N LEU A 211 -11.38 9.73 -2.98
CA LEU A 211 -11.46 10.61 -4.16
C LEU A 211 -10.33 11.63 -4.17
N ALA A 212 -10.04 12.25 -3.02
CA ALA A 212 -8.96 13.22 -2.90
C ALA A 212 -7.57 12.58 -3.11
N HIS A 213 -7.38 11.34 -2.64
CA HIS A 213 -6.14 10.60 -2.88
C HIS A 213 -5.93 10.28 -4.37
N HIS A 214 -7.02 10.05 -5.10
CA HIS A 214 -7.02 9.77 -6.54
C HIS A 214 -7.41 10.99 -7.38
N ASP A 215 -7.13 12.21 -6.91
CA ASP A 215 -7.37 13.39 -7.72
C ASP A 215 -6.42 13.38 -8.95
N PRO A 216 -6.94 13.25 -10.19
CA PRO A 216 -6.11 13.18 -11.39
C PRO A 216 -5.31 14.47 -11.65
N ARG A 217 -5.66 15.59 -10.98
CA ARG A 217 -4.87 16.83 -11.03
C ARG A 217 -3.54 16.72 -10.29
N MET A 218 -3.43 15.77 -9.37
CA MET A 218 -2.24 15.49 -8.57
C MET A 218 -1.51 14.21 -9.03
N ASN A 219 -2.01 13.55 -10.08
CA ASN A 219 -1.45 12.31 -10.61
C ASN A 219 -0.72 12.58 -11.94
N VAL A 220 0.57 12.24 -11.99
CA VAL A 220 1.41 12.41 -13.19
C VAL A 220 1.14 11.38 -14.28
N ASN A 221 0.46 10.29 -13.93
CA ASN A 221 0.28 9.13 -14.81
C ASN A 221 -1.17 8.94 -15.28
N ALA A 222 -2.14 9.63 -14.66
CA ALA A 222 -3.55 9.49 -14.99
C ALA A 222 -4.20 10.87 -15.16
N GLU A 223 -4.89 11.03 -16.28
CA GLU A 223 -5.72 12.18 -16.63
C GLU A 223 -7.18 11.89 -16.25
N ASP A 224 -7.66 10.67 -16.50
CA ASP A 224 -9.01 10.25 -16.15
C ASP A 224 -8.95 9.00 -15.26
N ILE A 225 -9.73 8.99 -14.18
CA ILE A 225 -9.73 7.89 -13.21
C ILE A 225 -11.15 7.36 -12.99
N ALA A 226 -11.33 6.06 -13.18
CA ALA A 226 -12.53 5.32 -12.83
C ALA A 226 -12.31 4.52 -11.53
N LEU A 227 -12.95 4.95 -10.44
CA LEU A 227 -12.91 4.24 -9.16
C LEU A 227 -14.09 3.28 -9.06
N HIS A 228 -13.83 1.98 -9.06
CA HIS A 228 -14.83 0.92 -8.94
C HIS A 228 -14.93 0.43 -7.49
N PHE A 229 -16.13 0.48 -6.92
CA PHE A 229 -16.43 0.00 -5.58
C PHE A 229 -17.23 -1.30 -5.59
N TYR A 230 -16.83 -2.23 -4.73
CA TYR A 230 -17.34 -3.59 -4.62
C TYR A 230 -17.85 -3.88 -3.21
N ASP A 231 -18.84 -4.76 -3.11
CA ASP A 231 -19.30 -5.40 -1.87
C ASP A 231 -18.72 -6.82 -1.69
N SER A 232 -17.95 -7.30 -2.67
CA SER A 232 -17.19 -8.55 -2.64
C SER A 232 -15.69 -8.23 -2.74
N LEU A 233 -14.89 -8.76 -1.82
CA LEU A 233 -13.45 -8.57 -1.86
C LEU A 233 -12.84 -9.44 -2.97
N ALA A 234 -13.38 -10.63 -3.20
CA ALA A 234 -12.95 -11.50 -4.29
C ALA A 234 -13.14 -10.83 -5.67
N SER A 235 -14.30 -10.21 -5.91
CA SER A 235 -14.57 -9.46 -7.16
C SER A 235 -13.65 -8.25 -7.31
N ALA A 236 -13.37 -7.52 -6.23
CA ALA A 236 -12.44 -6.39 -6.25
C ALA A 236 -11.01 -6.84 -6.60
N GLN A 237 -10.53 -7.93 -5.98
CA GLN A 237 -9.20 -8.50 -6.24
C GLN A 237 -9.08 -9.10 -7.65
N ALA A 238 -10.16 -9.69 -8.16
CA ALA A 238 -10.24 -10.15 -9.54
C ALA A 238 -10.38 -9.00 -10.55
N GLN A 239 -10.62 -7.77 -10.07
CA GLN A 239 -10.84 -6.57 -10.90
C GLN A 239 -11.93 -6.78 -11.96
N ASP A 240 -12.98 -7.53 -11.58
CA ASP A 240 -14.11 -7.82 -12.44
C ASP A 240 -15.01 -6.59 -12.51
N ARG A 241 -14.87 -5.80 -13.57
CA ARG A 241 -15.68 -4.58 -13.78
C ARG A 241 -17.18 -4.86 -13.70
N SER A 242 -17.64 -6.01 -14.20
CA SER A 242 -19.07 -6.32 -14.28
C SER A 242 -19.72 -6.50 -12.90
N SER A 243 -18.92 -6.86 -11.90
CA SER A 243 -19.33 -7.02 -10.51
C SER A 243 -19.30 -5.73 -9.69
N ALA A 244 -18.79 -4.63 -10.25
CA ALA A 244 -18.76 -3.34 -9.56
C ALA A 244 -20.17 -2.89 -9.19
N LYS A 245 -20.35 -2.43 -7.95
CA LYS A 245 -21.64 -1.93 -7.45
C LYS A 245 -21.78 -0.43 -7.67
N TYR A 246 -20.66 0.26 -7.76
CA TYR A 246 -20.62 1.69 -7.97
C TYR A 246 -19.33 2.08 -8.69
N THR A 247 -19.40 3.08 -9.54
CA THR A 247 -18.25 3.67 -10.24
C THR A 247 -18.26 5.18 -10.04
N VAL A 248 -17.12 5.75 -9.66
CA VAL A 248 -16.91 7.20 -9.60
C VAL A 248 -15.94 7.60 -10.68
N CYS A 249 -16.33 8.58 -11.49
CA CYS A 249 -15.49 9.13 -12.55
C CYS A 249 -14.87 10.43 -12.08
N LEU A 250 -13.54 10.52 -12.18
CA LEU A 250 -12.74 11.70 -11.85
C LEU A 250 -11.98 12.12 -13.11
N TYR A 251 -11.94 13.44 -13.35
CA TYR A 251 -11.39 14.01 -14.57
C TYR A 251 -10.39 15.11 -14.23
N GLN A 252 -9.25 15.09 -14.92
CA GLN A 252 -8.18 16.05 -14.72
C GLN A 252 -8.62 17.47 -15.06
N ASP A 253 -9.46 17.62 -16.08
CA ASP A 253 -9.82 18.88 -16.72
C ASP A 253 -10.73 19.82 -15.91
N GLY A 254 -11.13 19.40 -14.71
CA GLY A 254 -12.05 20.19 -13.88
C GLY A 254 -13.49 19.68 -13.88
N THR A 255 -13.84 18.76 -14.78
CA THR A 255 -15.18 18.17 -14.86
C THR A 255 -15.58 17.58 -13.52
N ALA A 256 -16.79 17.91 -13.06
CA ALA A 256 -17.28 17.49 -11.75
C ALA A 256 -17.33 15.96 -11.66
N ALA A 257 -16.92 15.42 -10.52
CA ALA A 257 -16.94 13.98 -10.27
C ALA A 257 -18.38 13.43 -10.41
N THR A 258 -18.54 12.35 -11.19
CA THR A 258 -19.84 11.72 -11.38
C THR A 258 -19.92 10.38 -10.66
N TRP A 259 -21.10 10.08 -10.13
CA TRP A 259 -21.35 8.92 -9.28
C TRP A 259 -22.36 8.00 -9.95
N ASN A 260 -21.90 6.91 -10.56
CA ASN A 260 -22.73 6.02 -11.37
C ASN A 260 -22.93 4.65 -10.70
N PRO A 261 -24.16 4.12 -10.66
CA PRO A 261 -24.40 2.76 -10.16
C PRO A 261 -23.81 1.71 -11.12
N GLY A 262 -23.29 0.63 -10.55
CA GLY A 262 -22.76 -0.50 -11.31
C GLY A 262 -21.41 -0.23 -11.99
N SER A 263 -21.18 -0.93 -13.09
CA SER A 263 -20.03 -0.75 -13.97
C SER A 263 -20.33 0.34 -15.00
N PHE A 264 -19.83 1.55 -14.76
CA PHE A 264 -19.97 2.66 -15.70
C PHE A 264 -18.67 2.85 -16.47
N ASP A 265 -18.78 3.31 -17.71
CA ASP A 265 -17.62 3.61 -18.55
C ASP A 265 -17.33 5.11 -18.50
N CYS A 266 -16.40 5.48 -17.60
CA CYS A 266 -16.06 6.88 -17.37
C CYS A 266 -15.38 7.56 -18.56
N PHE A 267 -14.77 6.77 -19.44
CA PHE A 267 -13.88 7.24 -20.51
C PHE A 267 -14.59 7.40 -21.86
N ARG A 268 -15.77 6.79 -22.05
CA ARG A 268 -16.43 6.77 -23.36
C ARG A 268 -16.86 8.16 -23.85
N ASP A 269 -17.37 8.96 -22.93
CA ASP A 269 -18.03 10.25 -23.24
C ASP A 269 -17.17 11.45 -22.78
N HIS A 270 -15.90 11.21 -22.41
CA HIS A 270 -14.94 12.22 -22.00
C HIS A 270 -13.66 12.07 -22.83
N GLU A 271 -13.13 13.18 -23.33
CA GLU A 271 -11.87 13.20 -24.07
C GLU A 271 -10.78 13.76 -23.15
N SER A 272 -9.74 12.97 -22.91
CA SER A 272 -8.56 13.35 -22.12
C SER A 272 -7.67 14.35 -22.87
N PHE A 273 -6.70 14.96 -22.18
CA PHE A 273 -5.75 15.87 -22.83
C PHE A 273 -4.83 15.11 -23.79
N SER A 274 -4.40 13.92 -23.41
CA SER A 274 -3.58 13.02 -24.24
C SER A 274 -4.30 12.65 -25.54
N GLU A 275 -5.60 12.34 -25.49
CA GLU A 275 -6.41 12.09 -26.68
C GLU A 275 -6.50 13.31 -27.59
N ARG A 276 -6.85 14.47 -27.02
CA ARG A 276 -6.91 15.74 -27.78
C ARG A 276 -5.59 16.03 -28.46
N PHE A 277 -4.49 15.92 -27.72
CA PHE A 277 -3.15 16.14 -28.23
C PHE A 277 -2.79 15.15 -29.34
N GLU A 278 -3.09 13.86 -29.18
CA GLU A 278 -2.83 12.86 -30.20
C GLU A 278 -3.66 13.10 -31.47
N GLY A 279 -4.96 13.40 -31.31
CA GLY A 279 -5.85 13.77 -32.40
C GLY A 279 -5.34 15.00 -33.16
N ALA A 280 -5.00 16.07 -32.43
CA ALA A 280 -4.42 17.28 -32.98
C ALA A 280 -3.09 17.02 -33.70
N PHE A 281 -2.21 16.19 -33.13
CA PHE A 281 -0.92 15.85 -33.74
C PHE A 281 -1.05 15.03 -35.03
N ARG A 282 -2.01 14.11 -35.07
CA ARG A 282 -2.34 13.32 -36.26
C ARG A 282 -2.94 14.18 -37.37
N ALA A 283 -3.66 15.24 -37.02
CA ALA A 283 -4.23 16.19 -37.98
C ALA A 283 -3.20 17.15 -38.60
N GLN A 284 -2.04 17.36 -37.97
CA GLN A 284 -1.00 18.25 -38.51
C GLN A 284 -0.39 17.75 -39.82
N ASP A 285 0.00 18.68 -40.70
CA ASP A 285 0.72 18.37 -41.93
C ASP A 285 2.04 17.64 -41.63
N LYS A 286 2.15 16.40 -42.12
CA LYS A 286 3.31 15.51 -41.88
C LYS A 286 4.62 16.03 -42.48
N SER A 287 4.57 17.00 -43.39
CA SER A 287 5.76 17.62 -43.98
C SER A 287 6.35 18.74 -43.12
N LEU A 288 5.66 19.20 -42.07
CA LEU A 288 6.22 20.14 -41.11
C LEU A 288 7.27 19.47 -40.21
N PRO A 289 8.28 20.22 -39.72
CA PRO A 289 9.21 19.74 -38.71
C PRO A 289 8.47 19.20 -37.47
N GLN A 290 9.01 18.15 -36.85
CA GLN A 290 8.36 17.48 -35.71
C GLN A 290 8.05 18.44 -34.56
N ASP A 291 8.99 19.33 -34.23
CA ASP A 291 8.83 20.27 -33.11
C ASP A 291 7.72 21.31 -33.38
N VAL A 292 7.59 21.74 -34.64
CA VAL A 292 6.49 22.63 -35.10
C VAL A 292 5.16 21.90 -34.99
N ARG A 293 5.09 20.62 -35.43
CA ARG A 293 3.88 19.80 -35.31
C ARG A 293 3.47 19.57 -33.86
N ILE A 294 4.43 19.32 -32.97
CA ILE A 294 4.17 19.15 -31.53
C ILE A 294 3.60 20.44 -30.95
N TRP A 295 4.20 21.59 -31.27
CA TRP A 295 3.72 22.88 -30.78
C TRP A 295 2.29 23.18 -31.27
N LEU A 296 2.03 23.01 -32.58
CA LEU A 296 0.70 23.18 -33.17
C LEU A 296 -0.33 22.25 -32.53
N ALA A 297 0.03 20.99 -32.30
CA ALA A 297 -0.83 20.01 -31.67
C ALA A 297 -1.16 20.36 -30.20
N ARG A 298 -0.17 20.83 -29.43
CA ARG A 298 -0.41 21.30 -28.05
C ARG A 298 -1.35 22.49 -28.04
N ARG A 299 -1.09 23.47 -28.89
CA ARG A 299 -1.96 24.63 -29.06
C ARG A 299 -3.39 24.17 -29.36
N ASP A 300 -3.58 23.35 -30.39
CA ASP A 300 -4.90 22.90 -30.83
C ASP A 300 -5.63 22.09 -29.74
N ALA A 301 -4.91 21.28 -28.96
CA ALA A 301 -5.47 20.54 -27.83
C ALA A 301 -5.93 21.42 -26.65
N CYS A 302 -5.43 22.65 -26.57
CA CYS A 302 -5.76 23.62 -25.52
C CYS A 302 -6.82 24.66 -25.95
N VAL A 303 -7.26 24.68 -27.22
CA VAL A 303 -8.23 25.68 -27.71
C VAL A 303 -9.60 25.49 -27.06
N GLY A 304 -10.19 26.61 -26.61
CA GLY A 304 -11.57 26.63 -26.11
C GLY A 304 -11.76 26.16 -24.66
N ARG A 305 -10.68 25.99 -23.90
CA ARG A 305 -10.73 25.60 -22.49
C ARG A 305 -10.16 26.66 -21.57
N GLU A 306 -10.75 26.78 -20.39
CA GLU A 306 -10.15 27.56 -19.31
C GLU A 306 -8.93 26.81 -18.77
N PRO A 307 -7.74 27.44 -18.74
CA PRO A 307 -6.56 26.81 -18.19
C PRO A 307 -6.82 26.43 -16.72
N LEU A 308 -6.49 25.19 -16.37
CA LEU A 308 -6.46 24.78 -14.98
C LEU A 308 -5.41 25.62 -14.24
N VAL A 309 -5.85 26.38 -13.24
CA VAL A 309 -4.96 27.18 -12.39
C VAL A 309 -4.78 26.46 -11.06
N ALA A 310 -3.54 26.10 -10.75
CA ALA A 310 -3.21 25.56 -9.44
C ALA A 310 -3.51 26.60 -8.36
N SER A 311 -4.16 26.17 -7.28
CA SER A 311 -4.34 27.04 -6.11
C SER A 311 -2.98 27.41 -5.51
N ALA A 312 -2.88 28.61 -4.93
CA ALA A 312 -1.64 29.10 -4.35
C ALA A 312 -1.05 28.10 -3.34
N GLY A 313 0.20 27.68 -3.56
CA GLY A 313 0.90 26.71 -2.70
C GLY A 313 0.69 25.24 -3.08
N ILE A 314 -0.09 24.93 -4.11
CA ILE A 314 -0.28 23.56 -4.63
C ILE A 314 0.50 23.43 -5.93
N TYR A 315 1.39 22.43 -6.01
CA TYR A 315 2.03 22.04 -7.25
C TYR A 315 1.14 21.03 -7.97
N MET A 316 0.60 21.41 -9.13
CA MET A 316 -0.09 20.49 -10.03
C MET A 316 0.91 19.98 -11.07
N ASP A 317 1.27 18.70 -10.99
CA ASP A 317 2.15 18.06 -11.96
C ASP A 317 1.35 17.51 -13.14
N ASN A 318 0.53 18.39 -13.72
CA ASN A 318 -0.46 18.06 -14.73
C ASN A 318 0.08 18.50 -16.11
N GLN A 319 0.11 17.57 -17.05
CA GLN A 319 0.61 17.80 -18.41
C GLN A 319 -0.20 18.87 -19.15
N GLU A 320 -1.52 18.92 -18.97
CA GLU A 320 -2.41 19.95 -19.53
C GLU A 320 -2.09 21.33 -18.96
N VAL A 321 -1.95 21.48 -17.63
CA VAL A 321 -1.58 22.76 -16.99
C VAL A 321 -0.30 23.32 -17.60
N HIS A 322 0.72 22.47 -17.76
CA HIS A 322 1.99 22.89 -18.34
C HIS A 322 1.93 23.14 -19.84
N SER A 323 1.12 22.40 -20.58
CA SER A 323 1.03 22.51 -22.04
C SER A 323 0.13 23.65 -22.50
N CYS A 324 -0.86 24.03 -21.69
CA CYS A 324 -1.82 25.09 -21.98
C CYS A 324 -1.47 26.43 -21.29
N ASP A 325 -0.31 26.54 -20.64
CA ASP A 325 0.20 27.80 -20.11
C ASP A 325 0.52 28.76 -21.27
N ALA A 326 -0.16 29.91 -21.31
CA ALA A 326 -0.05 30.86 -22.42
C ALA A 326 1.35 31.47 -22.56
N GLU A 327 2.02 31.80 -21.45
CA GLU A 327 3.36 32.40 -21.47
C GLU A 327 4.41 31.38 -21.97
N ARG A 328 4.29 30.14 -21.51
CA ARG A 328 5.17 29.04 -21.92
C ARG A 328 4.94 28.66 -23.38
N THR A 329 3.68 28.64 -23.81
CA THR A 329 3.30 28.34 -25.20
C THR A 329 3.85 29.40 -26.15
N GLU A 330 3.74 30.68 -25.80
CA GLU A 330 4.27 31.78 -26.61
C GLU A 330 5.80 31.78 -26.63
N ARG A 331 6.45 31.54 -25.48
CA ARG A 331 7.92 31.40 -25.44
C ARG A 331 8.41 30.27 -26.36
N ALA A 332 7.78 29.11 -26.29
CA ALA A 332 8.10 27.99 -27.18
C ALA A 332 7.87 28.32 -28.66
N ARG A 333 6.86 29.15 -28.98
CA ARG A 333 6.61 29.62 -30.34
C ARG A 333 7.77 30.49 -30.84
N GLN A 334 8.24 31.43 -30.02
CA GLN A 334 9.36 32.31 -30.36
C GLN A 334 10.65 31.53 -30.59
N GLU A 335 10.96 30.57 -29.70
CA GLU A 335 12.13 29.68 -29.87
C GLU A 335 12.06 28.87 -31.18
N LEU A 336 10.85 28.42 -31.58
CA LEU A 336 10.66 27.72 -32.85
C LEU A 336 10.79 28.65 -34.06
N LEU A 337 10.32 29.90 -33.97
CA LEU A 337 10.50 30.90 -35.03
C LEU A 337 11.98 31.21 -35.27
N GLU A 338 12.76 31.38 -34.19
CA GLU A 338 14.21 31.59 -34.28
C GLU A 338 14.91 30.37 -34.88
N ARG A 339 14.53 29.16 -34.44
CA ARG A 339 15.15 27.91 -34.91
C ARG A 339 14.86 27.59 -36.38
N PHE A 340 13.71 27.99 -36.89
CA PHE A 340 13.25 27.69 -38.24
C PHE A 340 13.17 28.95 -39.14
N GLU A 341 14.02 29.95 -38.89
CA GLU A 341 14.04 31.26 -39.58
C GLU A 341 14.19 31.21 -41.11
N SER A 342 14.58 30.05 -41.67
CA SER A 342 14.77 29.82 -43.11
C SER A 342 13.77 28.84 -43.72
N ASP A 343 12.80 28.33 -42.95
CA ASP A 343 11.74 27.45 -43.41
C ASP A 343 10.42 28.22 -43.50
N ASP A 344 10.14 28.73 -44.71
CA ASP A 344 8.93 29.53 -45.00
C ASP A 344 7.63 28.81 -44.58
N LYS A 345 7.60 27.48 -44.68
CA LYS A 345 6.42 26.69 -44.35
C LYS A 345 6.22 26.57 -42.84
N ALA A 346 7.31 26.38 -42.10
CA ALA A 346 7.28 26.40 -40.64
C ALA A 346 6.89 27.79 -40.11
N ILE A 347 7.50 28.86 -40.63
CA ILE A 347 7.20 30.25 -40.26
C ILE A 347 5.74 30.58 -40.54
N ALA A 348 5.23 30.25 -41.72
CA ALA A 348 3.83 30.49 -42.08
C ALA A 348 2.89 29.80 -41.08
N SER A 349 3.18 28.55 -40.70
CA SER A 349 2.35 27.78 -39.76
C SER A 349 2.38 28.34 -38.33
N LEU A 350 3.52 28.92 -37.90
CA LEU A 350 3.70 29.54 -36.57
C LEU A 350 3.19 31.00 -36.50
N THR A 351 2.96 31.65 -37.65
CA THR A 351 2.60 33.08 -37.73
C THR A 351 1.16 33.34 -38.16
N TYR A 352 0.57 32.46 -38.99
CA TYR A 352 -0.81 32.57 -39.50
C TYR A 352 -1.86 32.71 -38.38
N ASP A 353 -1.50 32.29 -37.17
CA ASP A 353 -2.45 32.04 -36.10
C ASP A 353 -2.57 33.16 -35.04
N GLN A 354 -1.99 34.35 -35.29
CA GLN A 354 -2.29 35.55 -34.46
C GLN A 354 -3.76 36.02 -34.57
N THR A 355 -4.55 35.43 -35.47
CA THR A 355 -5.96 35.82 -35.74
C THR A 355 -7.00 34.99 -34.99
N ARG A 356 -6.59 33.95 -34.25
CA ARG A 356 -7.45 33.22 -33.30
C ARG A 356 -6.92 33.44 -31.88
N PRO A 357 -7.33 34.52 -31.18
CA PRO A 357 -6.87 34.75 -29.83
C PRO A 357 -7.30 33.60 -28.91
N PHE A 358 -6.37 33.15 -28.06
CA PHE A 358 -6.60 32.14 -27.03
C PHE A 358 -7.59 32.58 -25.94
N ARG A 359 -8.04 33.84 -25.96
CA ARG A 359 -9.00 34.42 -25.01
C ARG A 359 -9.70 35.64 -25.63
N GLU A 360 -11.01 35.53 -25.76
CA GLU A 360 -11.97 36.57 -25.37
C GLU A 360 -13.33 35.88 -25.14
N ASN A 361 -13.46 35.17 -24.01
CA ASN A 361 -14.77 34.98 -23.41
C ASN A 361 -15.08 36.28 -22.66
N GLU A 362 -15.57 37.28 -23.39
CA GLU A 362 -16.37 38.33 -22.76
C GLU A 362 -17.61 37.66 -22.16
N ASN A 363 -17.79 37.88 -20.87
CA ASN A 363 -19.02 37.57 -20.15
C ASN A 363 -20.22 38.18 -20.88
N VAL A 364 -20.91 37.40 -21.71
CA VAL A 364 -22.31 37.70 -22.04
C VAL A 364 -23.15 37.07 -20.94
N SER A 365 -23.39 37.90 -19.93
CA SER A 365 -24.46 37.69 -18.97
C SER A 365 -25.78 38.11 -19.64
N GLU A 366 -26.68 37.14 -19.82
CA GLU A 366 -28.13 37.37 -19.86
C GLU A 366 -28.82 36.37 -18.93
#